data_AF-A0A3M1KEM1-F1
#
_entry.id   AF-A0A3M1KEM1-F1
#
_cell.length_a   1.000
_cell.length_b   1.000
_cell.length_c   1.000
_cell.angle_alpha   90.00
_cell.angle_beta   90.00
_cell.angle_gamma   90.00
#
_symmetry.space_group_name_H-M   'P 1'
#
loop_
_entity.id
_entity.type
_entity.pdbx_description
1 polymer ?
#
loop_
_entity_poly.entity_id
_entity_poly.type
_entity_poly.pdbx_seq_one_letter_code
_entity_poly.pdbx_strand_id
1 'polypeptide(L)'
;MSMEQRYQVLGGVLAAGLLAIAGRLVHIQVVKHEVLSALAERRQTTEHRLEPLRGDIVDRNGETLAISVPAWSLYAHPRRMSDEQKNALCAILATYDLQDRCARLDRDRPFVWLGRNLPADLLEGLPEALRPLAEVAGLRPGYLRR
;
A
#
# COMPACT_ATOMS: atom_id res chain seq x y z
N MET A 1 -33.19 -20.17 -46.31
CA MET A 1 -32.69 -20.81 -45.07
C MET A 1 -33.88 -21.24 -44.25
N SER A 2 -34.06 -22.55 -44.05
CA SER A 2 -35.17 -23.10 -43.27
C SER A 2 -35.03 -22.73 -41.79
N MET A 3 -36.13 -22.78 -41.02
CA MET A 3 -36.13 -22.37 -39.61
C MET A 3 -35.15 -23.22 -38.76
N GLU A 4 -35.02 -24.52 -39.05
CA GLU A 4 -34.04 -25.41 -38.41
C GLU A 4 -32.58 -25.00 -38.64
N GLN A 5 -32.23 -24.59 -39.86
CA GLN A 5 -30.87 -24.13 -40.18
C GLN A 5 -30.47 -22.89 -39.37
N ARG A 6 -31.44 -22.01 -39.06
CA ARG A 6 -31.18 -20.81 -38.24
C ARG A 6 -30.86 -21.16 -36.79
N TYR A 7 -31.57 -22.11 -36.19
CA TYR A 7 -31.30 -22.55 -34.82
C TYR A 7 -29.97 -23.31 -34.69
N GLN A 8 -29.62 -24.14 -35.67
CA GLN A 8 -28.33 -24.84 -35.69
C GLN A 8 -27.15 -23.86 -35.77
N VAL A 9 -27.25 -22.83 -36.62
CA VAL A 9 -26.24 -21.78 -36.71
C VAL A 9 -26.13 -21.00 -35.40
N LEU A 10 -27.25 -20.59 -34.81
CA LEU A 10 -27.26 -19.86 -33.54
C LEU A 10 -26.64 -20.69 -32.40
N GLY A 11 -27.03 -21.96 -32.30
CA GLY A 11 -26.48 -22.91 -31.33
C GLY A 11 -24.99 -23.15 -31.52
N GLY A 12 -24.53 -23.28 -32.78
CA GLY A 12 -23.11 -23.41 -33.10
C GLY A 12 -22.28 -22.19 -32.67
N VAL A 13 -22.79 -20.98 -32.90
CA VAL A 13 -22.13 -19.73 -32.47
C VAL A 13 -22.05 -19.66 -30.94
N LEU A 14 -23.14 -19.99 -30.24
CA LEU A 14 -23.18 -20.03 -28.77
C LEU A 14 -22.19 -21.06 -28.21
N ALA A 15 -22.17 -22.27 -28.78
CA ALA A 15 -21.25 -23.33 -28.37
C ALA A 15 -19.79 -22.94 -28.61
N ALA A 16 -19.48 -22.33 -29.75
CA ALA A 16 -18.14 -21.82 -30.05
C ALA A 16 -17.71 -20.73 -29.05
N GLY A 17 -18.61 -19.82 -28.68
CA GLY A 17 -18.36 -18.80 -27.66
C GLY A 17 -18.06 -19.41 -26.29
N LEU A 18 -18.88 -20.39 -25.86
CA LEU A 18 -18.66 -21.12 -24.61
C LEU A 18 -17.32 -21.87 -24.60
N LEU A 19 -16.96 -22.52 -25.70
CA LEU A 19 -15.68 -23.21 -25.84
C LEU A 19 -14.49 -22.25 -25.78
N ALA A 20 -14.60 -21.06 -26.37
CA ALA A 20 -13.57 -20.03 -26.28
C ALA A 20 -13.36 -19.55 -24.84
N ILE A 21 -14.43 -19.33 -24.08
CA ILE A 21 -14.37 -18.95 -22.66
C ILE A 21 -13.77 -20.09 -21.82
N ALA A 22 -14.20 -21.34 -22.05
CA ALA A 22 -13.66 -22.50 -21.36
C ALA A 22 -12.16 -22.68 -21.62
N GLY A 23 -11.72 -22.55 -22.88
CA GLY A 23 -10.31 -22.59 -23.24
C GLY A 23 -9.50 -21.48 -22.57
N ARG A 24 -10.05 -20.27 -22.48
CA ARG A 24 -9.42 -19.16 -21.75
C ARG A 24 -9.29 -19.44 -20.25
N LEU A 25 -10.32 -20.03 -19.64
CA LEU A 25 -10.28 -20.45 -18.24
C LEU A 25 -9.20 -21.49 -17.99
N VAL A 26 -9.12 -22.52 -18.82
CA VAL A 26 -8.07 -23.55 -18.72
C VAL A 26 -6.67 -22.92 -18.84
N HIS A 27 -6.47 -21.98 -19.77
CA HIS A 27 -5.20 -21.29 -19.89
C HIS A 27 -4.81 -20.52 -18.61
N ILE A 28 -5.76 -19.82 -18.00
CA ILE A 28 -5.50 -19.10 -16.74
C ILE A 28 -5.27 -20.09 -15.59
N GLN A 29 -6.09 -21.12 -15.48
CA GLN A 29 -6.09 -22.06 -14.35
C GLN A 29 -4.97 -23.09 -14.40
N VAL A 30 -4.44 -23.44 -15.57
CA VAL A 30 -3.37 -24.45 -15.70
C VAL A 30 -2.03 -23.79 -15.99
N VAL A 31 -1.95 -22.93 -17.01
CA VAL A 31 -0.66 -22.34 -17.43
C VAL A 31 -0.19 -21.25 -16.46
N LYS A 32 -1.13 -20.46 -15.91
CA LYS A 32 -0.80 -19.38 -14.97
C LYS A 32 -1.00 -19.74 -13.50
N HIS A 33 -1.32 -21.01 -13.19
CA HIS A 33 -1.59 -21.46 -11.82
C HIS A 33 -0.44 -21.10 -10.88
N GLU A 34 0.77 -21.60 -11.17
CA GLU A 34 1.94 -21.46 -10.31
C GLU A 34 2.26 -19.99 -9.99
N VAL A 35 2.21 -19.13 -11.01
CA VAL A 35 2.51 -17.69 -10.86
C VAL A 35 1.44 -16.99 -10.04
N LEU A 36 0.16 -17.29 -10.28
CA LEU A 36 -0.96 -16.65 -9.59
C LEU A 36 -1.10 -17.17 -8.15
N SER A 37 -0.89 -18.47 -7.91
CA SER A 37 -0.87 -19.08 -6.58
C SER A 37 0.29 -18.54 -5.74
N ALA A 38 1.51 -18.46 -6.30
CA ALA A 38 2.64 -17.87 -5.59
C ALA A 38 2.44 -16.37 -5.28
N LEU A 39 1.77 -15.62 -6.16
CA LEU A 39 1.37 -14.24 -5.87
C LEU A 39 0.29 -14.16 -4.78
N ALA A 40 -0.68 -15.06 -4.81
CA ALA A 40 -1.77 -15.12 -3.85
C ALA A 40 -1.23 -15.43 -2.46
N GLU A 41 -0.35 -16.43 -2.31
CA GLU A 41 0.34 -16.75 -1.04
C GLU A 41 1.11 -15.56 -0.50
N ARG A 42 1.83 -14.83 -1.35
CA ARG A 42 2.57 -13.62 -0.95
C ARG A 42 1.66 -12.47 -0.51
N ARG A 43 0.43 -12.39 -1.04
CA ARG A 43 -0.51 -11.29 -0.78
C ARG A 43 -1.51 -11.59 0.33
N GLN A 44 -1.85 -12.86 0.55
CA GLN A 44 -2.84 -13.29 1.56
C GLN A 44 -2.42 -12.91 2.98
N THR A 45 -1.12 -12.74 3.24
CA THR A 45 -0.58 -12.53 4.58
C THR A 45 0.17 -11.20 4.69
N THR A 46 -0.42 -10.11 4.18
CA THR A 46 0.00 -8.79 4.69
C THR A 46 -0.64 -8.58 6.06
N GLU A 47 -0.12 -9.27 7.07
CA GLU A 47 -0.52 -9.03 8.45
C GLU A 47 0.02 -7.66 8.88
N HIS A 48 -0.88 -6.66 8.92
CA HIS A 48 -0.61 -5.44 9.67
C HIS A 48 -0.79 -5.74 11.14
N ARG A 49 0.28 -6.16 11.82
CA ARG A 49 0.31 -6.29 13.27
C ARG A 49 0.03 -4.91 13.88
N LEU A 50 -1.19 -4.70 14.36
CA LEU A 50 -1.53 -3.52 15.14
C LEU A 50 -0.82 -3.65 16.48
N GLU A 51 0.08 -2.72 16.75
CA GLU A 51 0.82 -2.70 18.01
C GLU A 51 -0.17 -2.36 19.13
N PRO A 52 -0.29 -3.19 20.18
CA PRO A 52 -1.25 -2.95 21.25
C PRO A 52 -0.91 -1.65 21.97
N LEU A 53 -1.93 -0.85 22.27
CA LEU A 53 -1.76 0.38 23.03
C LEU A 53 -1.25 0.03 24.43
N ARG A 54 -0.16 0.68 24.86
CA ARG A 54 0.32 0.55 26.24
C ARG A 54 -0.60 1.33 27.16
N GLY A 55 -1.04 0.69 28.25
CA GLY A 55 -1.85 1.33 29.28
C GLY A 55 -1.11 2.51 29.95
N ASP A 56 -1.89 3.49 30.38
CA ASP A 56 -1.38 4.66 31.09
C ASP A 56 -0.82 4.26 32.46
N ILE A 57 0.31 4.85 32.83
CA ILE A 57 0.90 4.67 34.17
C ILE A 57 0.38 5.79 35.05
N VAL A 58 -0.38 5.42 36.08
CA VAL A 58 -0.91 6.34 37.08
C VAL A 58 -0.31 6.04 38.46
N ASP A 59 -0.09 7.06 39.28
CA ASP A 59 0.24 6.90 40.69
C ASP A 59 -0.99 6.44 41.51
N ARG A 60 -0.79 6.08 42.78
CA ARG A 60 -1.83 5.70 43.75
C ARG A 60 -2.96 6.72 43.90
N ASN A 61 -2.67 7.99 43.60
CA ASN A 61 -3.64 9.09 43.68
C ASN A 61 -4.39 9.30 42.35
N GLY A 62 -4.11 8.48 41.32
CA GLY A 62 -4.69 8.62 39.98
C GLY A 62 -4.00 9.68 39.11
N GLU A 63 -2.87 10.24 39.56
CA GLU A 63 -2.11 11.22 38.77
C GLU A 63 -1.26 10.50 37.71
N THR A 64 -1.31 11.03 36.49
CA THR A 64 -0.69 10.43 35.32
C THR A 64 0.82 10.66 35.30
N LEU A 65 1.60 9.58 35.24
CA LEU A 65 3.06 9.61 35.20
C LEU A 65 3.63 9.35 33.80
N ALA A 66 2.93 8.56 32.97
CA ALA A 66 3.33 8.33 31.59
C ALA A 66 2.12 7.92 30.73
N ILE A 67 2.01 8.50 29.54
CA ILE A 67 0.94 8.22 28.57
C ILE A 67 1.49 7.87 27.20
N SER A 68 0.72 7.09 26.45
CA SER A 68 0.99 6.78 25.04
C SER A 68 0.27 7.78 24.15
N VAL A 69 0.96 8.80 23.65
CA VAL A 69 0.35 9.77 22.73
C VAL A 69 0.51 9.28 21.29
N PRO A 70 -0.58 9.17 20.48
CA PRO A 70 -0.48 8.79 19.08
C PRO A 70 0.44 9.73 18.32
N ALA A 71 1.35 9.15 17.53
CA ALA A 71 2.31 9.89 16.72
C ALA A 71 2.48 9.23 15.36
N TRP A 72 2.80 10.01 14.34
CA TRP A 72 3.00 9.50 12.98
C TRP A 72 4.44 9.73 12.52
N SER A 73 5.01 8.77 11.80
CA SER A 73 6.37 8.87 11.27
C SER A 73 6.37 8.66 9.76
N LEU A 74 7.04 9.53 9.03
CA LEU A 74 7.13 9.47 7.57
C LEU A 74 8.29 8.58 7.13
N TYR A 75 7.99 7.66 6.22
CA TYR A 75 8.96 6.75 5.63
C TYR A 75 8.88 6.72 4.10
N ALA A 76 9.95 6.23 3.49
CA ALA A 76 10.01 5.95 2.06
C ALA A 76 10.83 4.68 1.77
N HIS A 77 10.62 4.12 0.58
CA HIS A 77 11.34 2.97 0.03
C HIS A 77 12.14 3.38 -1.22
N PRO A 78 13.33 4.00 -1.08
CA PRO A 78 14.08 4.56 -2.20
C PRO A 78 14.35 3.59 -3.35
N ARG A 79 14.63 2.32 -3.03
CA ARG A 79 14.86 1.25 -4.02
C ARG A 79 13.67 0.95 -4.94
N ARG A 80 12.46 1.28 -4.51
CA ARG A 80 11.22 1.06 -5.29
C ARG A 80 10.76 2.32 -6.01
N MET A 81 11.48 3.43 -5.85
CA MET A 81 11.11 4.73 -6.41
C MET A 81 11.84 5.00 -7.71
N SER A 82 11.12 5.47 -8.73
CA SER A 82 11.73 6.13 -9.88
C SER A 82 12.30 7.50 -9.49
N ASP A 83 13.18 8.07 -10.32
CA ASP A 83 13.74 9.40 -10.04
C ASP A 83 12.68 10.50 -10.08
N GLU A 84 11.64 10.34 -10.91
CA GLU A 84 10.46 11.22 -10.91
C GLU A 84 9.70 11.15 -9.58
N GLN A 85 9.50 9.95 -9.02
CA GLN A 85 8.85 9.77 -7.72
C GLN A 85 9.69 10.35 -6.57
N LYS A 86 11.03 10.25 -6.64
CA LYS A 86 11.92 10.88 -5.65
C LYS A 86 11.80 12.39 -5.69
N ASN A 87 11.81 12.98 -6.89
CA ASN A 87 11.66 14.42 -7.08
C ASN A 87 10.28 14.92 -6.62
N ALA A 88 9.22 14.19 -6.93
CA ALA A 88 7.86 14.51 -6.47
C ALA A 88 7.76 14.46 -4.94
N LEU A 89 8.33 13.43 -4.30
CA LEU A 89 8.38 13.35 -2.85
C LEU A 89 9.14 14.54 -2.24
N CYS A 90 10.24 14.93 -2.87
CA CYS A 90 11.00 16.09 -2.43
C CYS A 90 10.24 17.40 -2.56
N ALA A 91 9.50 17.61 -3.64
CA ALA A 91 8.64 18.80 -3.76
C ALA A 91 7.58 18.86 -2.64
N ILE A 92 7.00 17.71 -2.27
CA ILE A 92 6.07 17.64 -1.13
C ILE A 92 6.81 18.00 0.16
N LEU A 93 7.96 17.38 0.43
CA LEU A 93 8.75 17.65 1.64
C LEU A 93 9.18 19.11 1.76
N ALA A 94 9.52 19.78 0.66
CA ALA A 94 9.85 21.21 0.64
C ALA A 94 8.70 22.08 1.15
N THR A 95 7.46 21.71 0.84
CA THR A 95 6.26 22.44 1.29
C THR A 95 6.11 22.45 2.82
N TYR A 96 6.65 21.44 3.48
CA TYR A 96 6.57 21.26 4.93
C TYR A 96 7.92 21.52 5.66
N ASP A 97 8.86 22.22 5.02
CA ASP A 97 10.20 22.52 5.56
C ASP A 97 11.02 21.26 5.93
N LEU A 98 10.84 20.17 5.18
CA LEU A 98 11.53 18.88 5.38
C LEU A 98 12.49 18.55 4.23
N GLN A 99 12.89 19.54 3.44
CA GLN A 99 13.70 19.34 2.22
C GLN A 99 15.04 18.65 2.50
N ASP A 100 15.67 18.93 3.64
CA ASP A 100 16.93 18.31 4.07
C ASP A 100 16.88 16.78 4.14
N ARG A 101 15.66 16.22 4.26
CA ARG A 101 15.44 14.78 4.37
C ARG A 101 15.53 14.08 3.00
N CYS A 102 15.44 14.82 1.90
CA CYS A 102 15.60 14.31 0.54
C CYS A 102 16.92 13.63 0.27
N ALA A 103 18.02 14.13 0.85
CA ALA A 103 19.34 13.53 0.71
C ALA A 103 19.41 12.08 1.23
N ARG A 104 18.41 11.64 2.02
CA ARG A 104 18.30 10.25 2.47
C ARG A 104 17.72 9.32 1.40
N LEU A 105 17.04 9.85 0.37
CA LEU A 105 16.48 9.09 -0.75
C LEU A 105 17.55 8.68 -1.76
N ASP A 106 18.67 9.39 -1.84
CA ASP A 106 19.78 9.03 -2.74
C ASP A 106 20.55 7.80 -2.28
N ARG A 107 20.37 7.40 -1.01
CA ARG A 107 21.02 6.20 -0.48
C ARG A 107 20.30 4.96 -0.97
N ASP A 108 21.06 4.01 -1.50
CA ASP A 108 20.54 2.70 -1.92
C ASP A 108 20.15 1.82 -0.71
N ARG A 109 19.02 2.17 -0.08
CA ARG A 109 18.47 1.51 1.10
C ARG A 109 17.05 1.02 0.79
N PRO A 110 16.66 -0.17 1.27
CA PRO A 110 15.30 -0.67 1.06
C PRO A 110 14.24 0.13 1.83
N PHE A 111 14.63 0.86 2.87
CA PHE A 111 13.72 1.62 3.74
C PHE A 111 14.46 2.76 4.43
N VAL A 112 13.84 3.93 4.51
CA VAL A 112 14.39 5.14 5.13
C VAL A 112 13.32 5.89 5.92
N TRP A 113 13.67 6.32 7.14
CA TRP A 113 12.88 7.29 7.91
C TRP A 113 13.20 8.72 7.46
N LEU A 114 12.17 9.43 6.98
CA LEU A 114 12.28 10.84 6.59
C LEU A 114 12.00 11.75 7.79
N GLY A 115 10.98 11.42 8.58
CA GLY A 115 10.65 12.11 9.83
C GLY A 115 10.09 11.13 10.86
N ARG A 116 10.39 11.33 12.14
CA ARG A 116 9.82 10.57 13.25
C ARG A 116 9.00 11.49 14.12
N ASN A 117 7.86 10.99 14.60
CA ASN A 117 6.96 11.71 15.51
C ASN A 117 6.64 13.11 14.97
N LEU A 118 6.10 13.15 13.76
CA LEU A 118 5.68 14.39 13.13
C LEU A 118 4.64 15.09 14.00
N PRO A 119 4.75 16.43 14.15
CA PRO A 119 3.76 17.19 14.88
C PRO A 119 2.41 17.18 14.12
N ALA A 120 1.34 17.38 14.87
CA ALA A 120 -0.02 17.12 14.40
C ALA A 120 -0.46 18.06 13.27
N ASP A 121 0.07 19.27 13.23
CA ASP A 121 -0.12 20.28 12.19
C ASP A 121 0.31 19.78 10.80
N LEU A 122 1.42 19.04 10.72
CA LEU A 122 1.86 18.45 9.45
C LEU A 122 0.90 17.37 8.94
N LEU A 123 0.07 16.77 9.80
CA LEU A 123 -0.78 15.64 9.41
C LEU A 123 -2.09 16.05 8.73
N GLU A 124 -2.48 17.33 8.78
CA GLU A 124 -3.74 17.78 8.18
C GLU A 124 -3.72 17.74 6.63
N GLY A 125 -2.55 17.91 6.00
CA GLY A 125 -2.41 17.93 4.53
C GLY A 125 -1.45 16.89 3.95
N LEU A 126 -0.47 16.42 4.74
CA LEU A 126 0.56 15.51 4.26
C LEU A 126 0.04 14.14 3.77
N PRO A 127 -0.97 13.49 4.40
CA PRO A 127 -1.49 12.21 3.93
C PRO A 127 -2.07 12.28 2.51
N GLU A 128 -2.80 13.35 2.20
CA GLU A 128 -3.41 13.53 0.87
C GLU A 128 -2.35 13.85 -0.18
N ALA A 129 -1.35 14.67 0.17
CA ALA A 129 -0.21 14.96 -0.71
C ALA A 129 0.61 13.71 -1.05
N LEU A 130 0.69 12.73 -0.14
CA LEU A 130 1.41 11.46 -0.34
C LEU A 130 0.60 10.40 -1.09
N ARG A 131 -0.72 10.60 -1.30
CA ARG A 131 -1.60 9.65 -1.99
C ARG A 131 -1.07 9.16 -3.35
N PRO A 132 -0.51 10.01 -4.26
CA PRO A 132 0.08 9.53 -5.52
C PRO A 132 1.33 8.66 -5.33
N LEU A 133 1.98 8.72 -4.16
CA LEU A 133 3.19 7.99 -3.82
C LEU A 133 2.95 6.88 -2.78
N ALA A 134 1.70 6.54 -2.49
CA ALA A 134 1.32 5.62 -1.41
C ALA A 134 1.94 4.21 -1.52
N GLU A 135 2.34 3.78 -2.73
CA GLU A 135 3.02 2.50 -2.92
C GLU A 135 4.46 2.49 -2.38
N VAL A 136 5.13 3.65 -2.38
CA VAL A 136 6.58 3.78 -2.14
C VAL A 136 6.92 4.64 -0.93
N ALA A 137 6.02 5.53 -0.50
CA ALA A 137 6.18 6.39 0.66
C ALA A 137 4.85 6.47 1.43
N GLY A 138 4.94 6.68 2.74
CA GLY A 138 3.75 6.73 3.57
C GLY A 138 4.02 7.08 5.03
N LEU A 139 2.94 7.11 5.80
CA LEU A 139 2.97 7.38 7.23
C LEU A 139 2.82 6.07 8.01
N ARG A 140 3.71 5.85 8.98
CA ARG A 140 3.57 4.75 9.94
C ARG A 140 3.04 5.31 11.26
N PRO A 141 1.95 4.74 11.81
CA PRO A 141 1.49 5.08 13.15
C PRO A 141 2.49 4.57 14.20
N GLY A 142 2.58 5.27 15.31
CA GLY A 142 3.40 4.93 16.47
C GLY A 142 2.91 5.70 17.69
N TYR A 143 3.69 5.64 18.77
CA TYR A 143 3.36 6.31 20.02
C TYR A 143 4.58 7.00 20.61
N LEU A 144 4.39 8.24 21.05
CA LEU A 144 5.36 8.97 21.86
C LEU A 144 5.24 8.50 23.31
N ARG A 145 6.40 8.28 23.94
CA ARG A 145 6.49 8.11 25.40
C ARG A 145 6.58 9.50 26.00
N ARG A 146 5.51 9.96 26.65
CA ARG A 146 5.46 11.25 27.33
C ARG A 146 5.06 11.07 28.77
#